data_AF-A0A2W6SPU1-F1
#
_entry.id   AF-A0A2W6SPU1-F1
#
_cell.length_a   1.000
_cell.length_b   1.000
_cell.length_c   1.000
_cell.angle_alpha   90.00
_cell.angle_beta   90.00
_cell.angle_gamma   90.00
#
_symmetry.space_group_name_H-M   'P 1'
#
loop_
_entity.id
_entity.type
_entity.pdbx_description
1 polymer ?
#
loop_
_entity_poly.entity_id
_entity_poly.type
_entity_poly.pdbx_seq_one_letter_code
_entity_poly.pdbx_strand_id
1 'polypeptide(L)' 'LGFDLTHESSGGGSDGNFTGALGIPTLDSIGVRGAGLHTLDEHIETDSLVERARLAAGLFMEIRG' A
#
# COMPACT_ATOMS: atom_id res chain seq x y z
N LEU A 1 -7.31 -4.06 12.79
CA LEU A 1 -6.93 -2.71 12.32
C LEU A 1 -8.08 -1.70 12.33
N GLY A 2 -9.35 -2.14 12.37
CA GLY A 2 -10.49 -1.23 12.52
C GLY A 2 -10.98 -0.63 11.20
N PHE A 3 -10.54 -1.16 10.06
CA PHE A 3 -10.98 -0.80 8.72
C PHE A 3 -11.02 -2.04 7.83
N ASP A 4 -11.78 -1.98 6.74
CA ASP A 4 -11.87 -3.05 5.74
C ASP A 4 -10.75 -2.92 4.70
N LEU A 5 -10.03 -4.02 4.47
CA LEU A 5 -9.05 -4.13 3.39
C LEU A 5 -9.77 -4.57 2.12
N THR A 6 -10.03 -3.63 1.22
CA THR A 6 -10.59 -3.90 -0.10
C THR A 6 -9.50 -4.23 -1.11
N HIS A 7 -9.88 -4.87 -2.21
CA HIS A 7 -9.00 -5.14 -3.34
C HIS A 7 -9.71 -4.71 -4.62
N GLU A 8 -8.94 -4.21 -5.57
CA GLU A 8 -9.41 -3.88 -6.91
C GLU A 8 -8.27 -4.08 -7.91
N SER A 9 -8.63 -4.29 -9.18
CA SER A 9 -7.64 -4.22 -10.25
C SER A 9 -7.44 -2.75 -10.61
N SER A 10 -6.21 -2.28 -10.54
CA SER A 10 -5.85 -0.92 -10.94
C SER A 10 -5.05 -0.95 -12.24
N GLY A 11 -5.23 0.06 -13.08
CA GLY A 11 -4.37 0.27 -14.25
C GLY A 11 -3.03 0.90 -13.83
N GLY A 12 -1.98 0.64 -14.59
CA GLY A 12 -0.64 1.20 -14.35
C GLY A 12 0.39 0.13 -13.99
N GLY A 13 1.38 0.52 -13.18
CA GLY A 13 2.43 -0.39 -12.72
C GLY A 13 3.15 0.13 -11.48
N SER A 14 3.84 -0.77 -10.81
CA SER A 14 4.68 -0.55 -9.64
C SER A 14 5.96 -1.37 -9.76
N ASP A 15 6.88 -1.21 -8.82
CA ASP A 15 8.07 -2.08 -8.74
C ASP A 15 7.70 -3.56 -8.51
N GLY A 16 6.49 -3.83 -8.02
CA GLY A 16 5.93 -5.18 -7.88
C GLY A 16 5.73 -5.90 -9.22
N ASN A 17 5.68 -5.18 -10.36
CA ASN A 17 5.63 -5.83 -11.66
C ASN A 17 6.91 -6.59 -12.00
N PHE A 18 8.08 -6.13 -11.53
CA PHE A 18 9.35 -6.81 -11.78
C PHE A 18 9.43 -8.15 -11.07
N THR A 19 9.08 -8.19 -9.78
CA THR A 19 9.01 -9.42 -9.00
C THR A 19 7.86 -10.31 -9.45
N GLY A 20 6.72 -9.73 -9.82
CA GLY A 20 5.60 -10.45 -10.41
C GLY A 20 5.98 -11.18 -11.70
N ALA A 21 6.78 -10.57 -12.57
CA ALA A 21 7.32 -11.22 -13.77
C ALA A 21 8.24 -12.41 -13.45
N LEU A 22 8.83 -12.44 -12.26
CA LEU A 22 9.64 -13.56 -11.74
C LEU A 22 8.80 -14.60 -10.97
N GLY A 23 7.48 -14.42 -10.87
CA GLY A 23 6.60 -15.29 -10.09
C GLY A 23 6.71 -15.10 -8.57
N ILE A 24 7.29 -13.98 -8.12
CA ILE A 24 7.44 -13.66 -6.69
C ILE A 24 6.30 -12.74 -6.27
N PRO A 25 5.39 -13.17 -5.38
CA PRO A 25 4.31 -12.32 -4.88
C PRO A 25 4.87 -11.10 -4.16
N THR A 26 4.30 -9.93 -4.43
CA THR A 26 4.67 -8.67 -3.77
C THR A 26 3.42 -7.99 -3.26
N LEU A 27 3.42 -7.61 -1.99
CA LEU A 27 2.45 -6.66 -1.44
C LEU A 27 3.02 -5.25 -1.64
N ASP A 28 2.40 -4.48 -2.52
CA ASP A 28 2.79 -3.11 -2.87
C ASP A 28 1.69 -2.10 -2.49
N SER A 29 1.96 -0.81 -2.70
CA SER A 29 0.97 0.27 -2.53
C SER A 29 0.32 0.33 -1.12
N ILE A 30 1.02 -0.12 -0.08
CA ILE A 30 0.54 -0.14 1.32
C ILE A 30 0.78 1.17 2.09
N GLY A 31 1.05 2.26 1.37
CA GLY A 31 1.38 3.58 1.93
C GLY A 31 0.18 4.35 2.50
N VAL A 32 0.41 5.62 2.82
CA VAL A 32 -0.64 6.54 3.30
C VAL A 32 -1.76 6.71 2.27
N ARG A 33 -2.95 7.07 2.75
CA ARG A 33 -4.06 7.46 1.87
C ARG A 33 -3.79 8.85 1.29
N GLY A 34 -4.32 9.11 0.11
CA GLY A 34 -4.10 10.35 -0.61
C GLY A 34 -4.68 10.29 -2.02
N ALA A 35 -4.52 11.38 -2.77
CA ALA A 35 -5.01 11.49 -4.13
C ALA A 35 -4.18 12.49 -4.94
N GLY A 36 -4.42 12.52 -6.26
CA GLY A 36 -3.79 13.48 -7.16
C GLY A 36 -2.32 13.15 -7.50
N LEU A 37 -1.92 11.87 -7.42
CA LEU A 37 -0.56 11.44 -7.77
C LEU A 37 -0.14 12.04 -9.12
N HIS A 38 1.03 12.70 -9.14
CA HIS A 38 1.59 13.37 -10.32
C HIS A 38 0.86 14.66 -10.75
N THR A 39 0.14 15.34 -9.86
CA THR A 39 -0.45 16.66 -10.13
C THR A 39 -0.05 17.69 -9.07
N LEU A 40 -0.41 18.97 -9.29
CA LEU A 40 -0.22 20.01 -8.28
C LEU A 40 -1.16 19.87 -7.08
N ASP A 41 -2.20 19.04 -7.20
CA ASP A 41 -3.16 18.74 -6.15
C ASP A 41 -2.79 17.45 -5.39
N GLU A 42 -1.58 16.93 -5.59
CA GLU A 42 -1.07 15.75 -4.89
C GLU A 42 -1.03 16.00 -3.37
N HIS A 43 -1.70 15.13 -2.62
CA HIS A 43 -1.76 15.24 -1.18
C HIS A 43 -1.96 13.88 -0.50
N ILE A 44 -1.71 13.87 0.81
CA ILE A 44 -2.00 12.75 1.69
C ILE A 44 -3.12 13.12 2.67
N GLU A 45 -3.84 12.11 3.13
CA GLU A 45 -4.73 12.21 4.28
C GLU A 45 -3.91 11.98 5.55
N THR A 46 -3.68 13.03 6.36
CA THR A 46 -2.76 12.98 7.50
C THR A 46 -3.24 12.10 8.65
N ASP A 47 -4.55 11.97 8.83
CA ASP A 47 -5.17 11.06 9.79
C ASP A 47 -4.93 9.57 9.46
N SER A 48 -4.62 9.24 8.19
CA SER A 48 -4.26 7.88 7.78
C SER A 48 -2.88 7.40 8.25
N LEU A 49 -2.01 8.30 8.73
CA LEU A 49 -0.64 7.97 9.15
C LEU A 49 -0.60 6.88 10.22
N VAL A 50 -1.43 7.03 11.27
CA VAL A 50 -1.45 6.09 12.40
C VAL A 50 -2.00 4.74 11.98
N GLU A 51 -3.06 4.74 11.16
CA GLU A 51 -3.66 3.53 10.61
C GLU A 51 -2.64 2.71 9.80
N ARG A 52 -1.93 3.37 8.88
CA ARG A 52 -0.97 2.72 7.98
C ARG A 52 0.31 2.29 8.68
N ALA A 53 0.77 3.05 9.67
CA ALA A 53 1.88 2.62 10.53
C ALA A 53 1.55 1.34 11.31
N ARG A 54 0.31 1.22 11.82
CA ARG A 54 -0.17 0.00 12.49
C ARG A 54 -0.28 -1.17 11.52
N LEU A 55 -0.76 -0.95 10.30
CA LEU A 55 -0.79 -1.98 9.25
C LEU A 55 0.62 -2.50 8.96
N ALA A 56 1.59 -1.61 8.70
CA ALA A 56 2.97 -2.00 8.42
C ALA A 56 3.60 -2.75 9.60
N ALA A 57 3.44 -2.25 10.84
CA ALA A 57 3.92 -2.93 12.03
C ALA A 57 3.29 -4.31 12.20
N GLY A 58 1.97 -4.44 12.01
CA GLY A 58 1.27 -5.72 12.05
C GLY A 58 1.79 -6.70 11.00
N LEU A 59 2.03 -6.24 9.77
CA LEU A 59 2.58 -7.05 8.70
C LEU A 59 3.99 -7.56 9.04
N PHE A 60 4.87 -6.72 9.57
CA PHE A 60 6.21 -7.14 10.00
C PHE A 60 6.19 -8.15 11.15
N MET A 61 5.23 -8.03 12.06
CA MET A 61 5.06 -8.98 13.15
C MET A 61 4.53 -10.34 12.68
N GLU A 62 3.67 -10.36 11.66
CA GLU A 62 3.05 -11.59 11.14
C GLU A 62 3.92 -12.31 10.11
N ILE A 63 4.65 -11.59 9.26
CA ILE A 63 5.53 -12.20 8.23
C ILE A 63 6.73 -12.93 8.87
N ARG A 64 7.00 -12.71 10.16
CA ARG A 64 7.90 -13.54 10.92
C ARG A 64 7.18 -14.84 11.33
N GLY A 65 7.49 -15.92 10.61
CA GLY A 65 7.44 -17.25 11.18
C GLY A 65 8.34 -17.36 12.41
#